data_AF-A0A529KGQ9-F1
#
_entry.id   AF-A0A529KGQ9-F1
#
_cell.length_a   1.000
_cell.length_b   1.000
_cell.length_c   1.000
_cell.angle_alpha   90.00
_cell.angle_beta   90.00
_cell.angle_gamma   90.00
#
_symmetry.space_group_name_H-M   'P 1'
#
loop_
_entity.id
_entity.type
_entity.pdbx_description
1 polymer ?
#
loop_
_entity_poly.entity_id
_entity_poly.type
_entity_poly.pdbx_seq_one_letter_code
_entity_poly.pdbx_strand_id
1 'polypeptide(L)' 'MDFGAGIDANELWFSQQGDNLVVSVLGTTDKVTISNWFAGPGNVVETIKSGDGKVLNHSDVATLV' A
#
# COMPACT_ATOMS: atom_id res chain seq x y z
N MET A 1 -2.01 8.12 -0.05
CA MET A 1 -3.28 7.59 0.52
C MET A 1 -3.18 7.56 2.04
N ASP A 2 -4.25 7.83 2.77
CA ASP A 2 -4.29 7.76 4.24
C ASP A 2 -5.36 6.73 4.68
N PHE A 3 -4.97 5.74 5.48
CA PHE A 3 -5.87 4.68 5.99
C PHE A 3 -6.64 5.10 7.26
N GLY A 4 -6.41 6.31 7.78
CA GLY A 4 -7.11 6.84 8.94
C GLY A 4 -6.50 6.39 10.28
N ALA A 5 -6.76 7.16 11.33
CA ALA A 5 -6.26 6.88 12.68
C ALA A 5 -6.90 5.59 13.21
N GLY A 6 -6.09 4.55 13.41
CA GLY A 6 -6.52 3.23 13.90
C GLY A 6 -6.19 2.05 13.00
N ILE A 7 -5.60 2.28 11.82
CA ILE A 7 -5.06 1.20 10.97
C ILE A 7 -3.53 1.28 11.02
N ASP A 8 -2.91 0.43 11.82
CA ASP A 8 -1.46 0.40 11.96
C ASP A 8 -0.81 -0.26 10.74
N ALA A 9 0.46 0.07 10.44
CA ALA A 9 1.15 -0.48 9.26
C ALA A 9 1.28 -2.02 9.28
N ASN A 10 1.26 -2.64 10.47
CA ASN A 10 1.30 -4.09 10.66
C ASN A 10 -0.07 -4.77 10.40
N GLU A 11 -1.15 -4.00 10.31
CA GLU A 11 -2.48 -4.45 9.91
C GLU A 11 -2.68 -4.36 8.39
N LEU A 12 -1.70 -3.80 7.66
CA LEU A 12 -1.74 -3.72 6.21
C LEU A 12 -1.03 -4.92 5.58
N TRP A 13 -1.74 -5.62 4.70
CA TRP A 13 -1.18 -6.67 3.85
C TRP A 13 -1.03 -6.15 2.42
N PHE A 14 0.19 -6.25 1.88
CA PHE A 14 0.51 -5.83 0.52
C PHE A 14 0.58 -7.05 -0.39
N SER A 15 0.03 -6.95 -1.58
CA SER A 15 0.12 -8.01 -2.58
C SER A 15 0.18 -7.44 -3.99
N GLN A 16 1.05 -7.98 -4.81
CA GLN A 16 1.13 -7.62 -6.22
C GLN A 16 0.14 -8.45 -7.05
N GLN A 17 -0.61 -7.79 -7.93
CA GLN A 17 -1.46 -8.44 -8.94
C GLN A 17 -1.20 -7.84 -10.32
N GLY A 18 -0.38 -8.53 -11.12
CA GLY A 18 0.13 -7.97 -12.37
C GLY A 18 0.93 -6.70 -12.08
N ASP A 19 0.55 -5.59 -12.72
CA ASP A 19 1.17 -4.28 -12.50
C ASP A 19 0.52 -3.48 -11.36
N ASN A 20 -0.47 -4.03 -10.68
CA ASN A 20 -1.23 -3.34 -9.63
C ASN A 20 -0.76 -3.77 -8.24
N LEU A 21 -0.85 -2.86 -7.28
CA LEU A 21 -0.71 -3.15 -5.86
C LEU A 21 -2.09 -3.28 -5.23
N VAL A 22 -2.30 -4.33 -4.46
CA VAL A 22 -3.49 -4.51 -3.62
C VAL A 22 -3.07 -4.44 -2.16
N VAL A 23 -3.64 -3.46 -1.45
CA VAL A 23 -3.45 -3.26 -0.01
C VAL A 23 -4.73 -3.69 0.69
N SER A 24 -4.65 -4.66 1.61
CA SER A 24 -5.78 -5.15 2.39
C SER A 24 -5.58 -4.87 3.87
N VAL A 25 -6.67 -4.59 4.59
CA VAL A 25 -6.63 -4.41 6.04
C VAL A 25 -6.95 -5.76 6.69
N LEU A 26 -6.01 -6.27 7.50
CA LEU A 26 -6.15 -7.53 8.20
C LEU A 26 -7.35 -7.47 9.16
N GLY A 27 -8.16 -8.53 9.14
CA GLY A 27 -9.35 -8.62 9.98
C GLY A 27 -10.59 -7.90 9.44
N THR A 28 -10.50 -7.21 8.29
CA THR A 28 -11.65 -6.63 7.59
C THR A 28 -11.75 -7.12 6.15
N THR A 29 -12.81 -6.73 5.44
CA THR A 29 -12.96 -6.95 3.99
C THR A 29 -12.45 -5.77 3.17
N ASP A 30 -11.89 -4.75 3.83
CA ASP A 30 -11.46 -3.52 3.19
C ASP A 30 -10.17 -3.76 2.42
N LYS A 31 -10.19 -3.36 1.16
CA LYS A 31 -9.03 -3.42 0.28
C LYS A 31 -9.02 -2.25 -0.67
N VAL A 32 -7.82 -1.86 -1.05
CA VAL A 32 -7.55 -0.81 -2.01
C VAL A 32 -6.67 -1.39 -3.10
N THR A 33 -7.03 -1.15 -4.36
CA THR A 33 -6.19 -1.49 -5.49
C THR A 33 -5.64 -0.22 -6.11
N ILE A 34 -4.32 -0.13 -6.15
CA ILE A 34 -3.59 0.96 -6.79
C ILE A 34 -3.09 0.42 -8.13
N SER A 35 -3.62 1.01 -9.20
CA SER A 35 -3.37 0.50 -10.55
C SER A 35 -2.04 1.00 -11.09
N ASN A 36 -1.32 0.15 -11.84
CA ASN A 36 -0.04 0.46 -12.46
C ASN A 36 1.10 0.82 -11.48
N TRP A 37 1.00 0.41 -10.22
CA TRP A 37 2.04 0.59 -9.20
C TRP A 37 3.41 0.03 -9.65
N PHE A 38 3.42 -1.08 -10.38
CA PHE A 38 4.65 -1.74 -10.86
C PHE A 38 4.92 -1.54 -12.36
N ALA A 39 4.13 -0.72 -13.05
CA ALA A 39 4.19 -0.58 -14.53
C ALA A 39 5.45 0.14 -15.07
N GLY A 40 6.42 0.47 -14.22
CA GLY A 40 7.71 1.04 -14.60
C GLY A 40 8.05 2.34 -13.86
N PRO A 41 9.24 2.94 -14.13
CA PRO A 41 9.79 4.07 -13.38
C PRO A 41 9.07 5.41 -13.62
N GLY A 42 7.81 5.38 -14.04
CA GLY A 42 7.02 6.55 -14.41
C GLY A 42 6.60 7.38 -13.20
N ASN A 43 7.54 8.02 -12.50
CA ASN A 43 7.31 9.15 -11.58
C ASN A 43 6.12 9.05 -10.59
N VAL A 44 5.69 7.84 -10.21
CA VAL A 44 4.59 7.70 -9.24
C VAL A 44 5.20 7.71 -7.85
N VAL A 45 5.25 8.90 -7.23
CA VAL A 45 5.49 9.02 -5.80
C VAL A 45 4.21 8.62 -5.09
N GLU A 46 3.95 7.32 -5.05
CA GLU A 46 2.81 6.79 -4.32
C GLU A 46 3.26 6.54 -2.89
N THR A 47 2.70 7.35 -1.99
CA THR A 47 2.92 7.22 -0.55
C THR A 47 1.69 6.61 0.08
N ILE A 48 1.91 5.57 0.88
CA ILE A 48 0.91 4.94 1.71
C ILE A 48 1.17 5.39 3.14
N LYS A 49 0.21 6.11 3.72
CA LYS A 49 0.26 6.53 5.11
C LYS A 49 -0.71 5.68 5.92
N SER A 50 -0.17 4.95 6.89
CA SER A 50 -0.94 4.24 7.89
C SER A 50 -1.35 5.16 9.04
N GLY A 51 -2.32 4.71 9.83
CA GLY A 51 -2.86 5.40 10.99
C GLY A 51 -1.85 5.64 12.11
N ASP A 52 -0.82 4.79 12.23
CA ASP A 52 0.33 4.98 13.13
C ASP A 52 1.29 6.09 12.66
N GLY A 53 1.00 6.73 11.52
CA GLY A 53 1.81 7.80 10.94
C GLY A 53 3.01 7.30 10.15
N LYS A 54 3.21 5.98 9.99
CA LYS A 54 4.23 5.48 9.06
C LYS A 54 3.86 5.84 7.62
N VAL A 55 4.87 6.22 6.87
CA VAL A 55 4.76 6.52 5.44
C VAL A 55 5.64 5.52 4.70
N LEU A 56 5.00 4.65 3.92
CA LEU A 56 5.66 3.69 3.04
C LEU A 56 5.71 4.30 1.63
N ASN A 57 6.89 4.35 1.05
CA ASN A 57 7.09 4.76 -0.32
C ASN A 57 7.06 3.56 -1.28
N HIS A 58 7.11 3.84 -2.57
CA HIS A 58 7.16 2.83 -3.63
C HIS A 58 8.21 1.73 -3.39
N SER A 59 9.44 2.12 -3.06
CA SER A 59 10.53 1.17 -2.80
C SER A 59 10.32 0.33 -1.54
N ASP A 60 9.74 0.88 -0.48
CA ASP A 60 9.46 0.12 0.74
C ASP A 60 8.44 -0.99 0.45
N VAL A 61 7.35 -0.65 -0.23
CA VAL A 61 6.30 -1.61 -0.57
C VAL A 61 6.79 -2.69 -1.52
N ALA A 62 7.68 -2.34 -2.47
CA ALA A 62 8.28 -3.33 -3.37
C ALA A 62 9.11 -4.41 -2.64
N THR A 63 9.54 -4.16 -1.39
CA THR A 63 10.23 -5.17 -0.56
C THR A 63 9.29 -6.05 0.26
N LEU A 64 8.00 -5.70 0.31
CA LEU A 64 7.00 -6.33 1.19
C LEU A 64 5.99 -7.20 0.43
N VAL A 65 6.01 -7.19 -0.90
CA VAL A 65 5.10 -7.95 -1.79
C VAL A 65 5.69 -9.26 -2.29
#